data_AF-A0A542S1C2-F1
#
_entry.id   AF-A0A542S1C2-F1
#
_cell.length_a   1.000
_cell.length_b   1.000
_cell.length_c   1.000
_cell.angle_alpha   90.00
_cell.angle_beta   90.00
_cell.angle_gamma   90.00
#
_symmetry.space_group_name_H-M   'P 1'
#
loop_
_entity.id
_entity.type
_entity.pdbx_description
1 polymer ?
#
loop_
_entity_poly.entity_id
_entity_poly.type
_entity_poly.pdbx_seq_one_letter_code
_entity_poly.pdbx_strand_id
1 'polypeptide(L)'
;MLRSRALTLTALAALATAGCTADPVATTPAPAPEDAPVTTASPTPTPDPAPAGFTSSSRRLTDAEQAAMRGVTWHPGCPVPLTDLRVVRLAFHDFAGRRRTGRLVVHRDTVADVRQVFEQLWALGFPIRRMRPIEAYGGDDFASIEADNTSAFNCRAKTGSSATWSHHAYGRAIDVNPLENPYVLHGRTTHDGSVPYLDRSAARPGVLREGDPVVAAFDAIGWYWGGRWHDPVDHQHFSAMPD
;
A
#
# COMPACT_ATOMS: atom_id res chain seq x y z
N MET A 1 -52.67 5.55 -32.30
CA MET A 1 -53.92 6.35 -32.33
C MET A 1 -53.91 7.15 -31.02
N LEU A 2 -53.84 8.47 -30.89
CA LEU A 2 -54.23 9.68 -31.63
C LEU A 2 -53.14 10.74 -31.29
N ARG A 3 -52.41 11.37 -32.22
CA ARG A 3 -52.74 12.63 -32.94
C ARG A 3 -53.20 13.75 -31.99
N SER A 4 -52.41 14.82 -31.78
CA SER A 4 -52.45 16.10 -32.52
C SER A 4 -52.16 17.22 -31.49
N ARG A 5 -51.66 18.43 -31.74
CA ARG A 5 -51.31 19.22 -32.93
C ARG A 5 -50.52 20.43 -32.43
N ALA A 6 -49.56 20.89 -33.23
CA ALA A 6 -48.93 22.20 -33.10
C ALA A 6 -49.91 23.33 -33.45
N LEU A 7 -49.67 24.55 -32.95
CA LEU A 7 -49.97 25.79 -33.67
C LEU A 7 -49.02 26.91 -33.21
N THR A 8 -48.22 27.37 -34.15
CA THR A 8 -47.48 28.64 -34.21
C THR A 8 -48.46 29.81 -34.42
N LEU A 9 -48.18 31.01 -33.88
CA LEU A 9 -48.05 32.25 -34.70
C LEU A 9 -47.68 33.52 -33.88
N THR A 10 -46.64 34.20 -34.38
CA THR A 10 -46.43 35.65 -34.55
C THR A 10 -46.33 36.66 -33.41
N ALA A 11 -45.32 37.51 -33.60
CA ALA A 11 -44.83 38.64 -32.83
C ALA A 11 -45.68 39.92 -32.96
N LEU A 12 -45.49 40.85 -32.02
CA LEU A 12 -45.56 42.30 -32.27
C LEU A 12 -44.52 43.02 -31.39
N ALA A 13 -43.79 43.95 -32.01
CA ALA A 13 -42.77 44.79 -31.39
C ALA A 13 -43.37 46.07 -30.77
N ALA A 14 -42.73 46.60 -29.72
CA ALA A 14 -42.89 47.99 -29.30
C ALA A 14 -41.54 48.51 -28.76
N LEU A 15 -41.06 49.60 -29.36
CA LEU A 15 -39.89 50.37 -28.94
C LEU A 15 -40.20 51.17 -27.66
N ALA A 16 -39.25 51.23 -26.74
CA ALA A 16 -39.14 52.30 -25.76
C ALA A 16 -37.65 52.66 -25.55
N THR A 17 -37.31 53.90 -25.87
CA THR A 17 -36.00 54.52 -25.67
C THR A 17 -35.83 54.98 -24.22
N ALA A 18 -34.73 54.60 -23.56
CA ALA A 18 -34.28 55.25 -22.34
C ALA A 18 -32.74 55.31 -22.36
N GLY A 19 -32.21 56.53 -22.35
CA GLY A 19 -30.78 56.81 -22.38
C GLY A 19 -30.08 56.35 -21.10
N CYS A 20 -28.89 55.78 -21.25
CA CYS A 20 -27.96 55.55 -20.16
C CYS A 20 -26.87 56.64 -20.23
N THR A 21 -26.89 57.55 -19.26
CA THR A 21 -25.74 58.36 -18.89
C THR A 21 -24.78 57.48 -18.11
N ALA A 22 -23.56 57.30 -18.62
CA ALA A 22 -22.50 56.58 -17.93
C ALA A 22 -21.70 57.57 -17.06
N ASP A 23 -21.65 57.32 -15.75
CA ASP A 23 -20.74 58.00 -14.83
C ASP A 23 -19.30 57.47 -15.01
N PRO A 24 -18.25 58.32 -14.87
CA PRO A 24 -16.88 57.88 -14.94
C PRO A 24 -16.46 57.21 -13.63
N VAL A 25 -16.07 55.93 -13.71
CA VAL A 25 -15.46 55.21 -12.58
C VAL A 25 -14.03 55.72 -12.38
N ALA A 26 -13.76 56.28 -11.20
CA ALA A 26 -12.44 56.70 -10.76
C ALA A 26 -11.54 55.47 -10.50
N THR A 27 -10.44 55.37 -11.24
CA THR A 27 -9.39 54.36 -11.05
C THR A 27 -8.54 54.71 -9.83
N THR A 28 -8.60 53.88 -8.79
CA THR A 28 -7.67 53.91 -7.66
C THR A 28 -6.40 53.12 -8.03
N PRO A 29 -5.17 53.60 -7.75
CA PRO A 29 -3.96 52.83 -8.01
C PRO A 29 -3.82 51.66 -7.04
N ALA A 30 -3.45 50.49 -7.56
CA ALA A 30 -3.16 49.29 -6.77
C ALA A 30 -1.90 49.47 -5.91
N PRO A 31 -1.85 48.91 -4.68
CA PRO A 31 -0.64 48.93 -3.84
C PRO A 31 0.44 47.97 -4.38
N ALA A 32 1.70 48.29 -4.07
CA ALA A 32 2.91 47.55 -4.44
C ALA A 32 2.94 46.12 -3.86
N PRO A 33 3.68 45.17 -4.46
CA PRO A 33 3.71 43.79 -4.00
C PRO A 33 4.49 43.67 -2.69
N GLU A 34 3.86 43.03 -1.71
CA GLU A 34 4.43 42.67 -0.42
C GLU A 34 5.30 41.41 -0.58
N ASP A 35 6.48 41.41 0.05
CA ASP A 35 7.48 40.34 -0.04
C ASP A 35 6.87 38.96 0.28
N ALA A 36 6.93 38.05 -0.68
CA ALA A 36 6.46 36.68 -0.51
C ALA A 36 7.32 35.94 0.53
N PRO A 37 6.72 35.14 1.44
CA PRO A 37 7.48 34.36 2.40
C PRO A 37 8.32 33.31 1.66
N VAL A 38 9.62 33.29 1.96
CA VAL A 38 10.56 32.28 1.46
C VAL A 38 10.18 30.93 2.06
N THR A 39 9.52 30.08 1.26
CA THR A 39 9.26 28.68 1.59
C THR A 39 10.60 27.99 1.85
N THR A 40 10.91 27.72 3.12
CA THR A 40 12.07 26.92 3.50
C THR A 40 11.85 25.50 2.98
N ALA A 41 12.62 25.09 1.97
CA ALA A 41 12.58 23.72 1.46
C ALA A 41 12.84 22.73 2.61
N SER A 42 11.92 21.79 2.81
CA SER A 42 12.13 20.69 3.76
C SER A 42 13.34 19.86 3.30
N PRO A 43 14.25 19.47 4.21
CA PRO A 43 15.43 18.71 3.83
C PRO A 43 15.02 17.36 3.23
N THR A 44 15.52 17.07 2.03
CA THR A 44 15.41 15.75 1.41
C THR A 44 15.97 14.72 2.40
N PRO A 45 15.22 13.65 2.76
CA PRO A 45 15.72 12.67 3.70
C PRO A 45 16.99 12.02 3.13
N THR A 46 18.09 12.15 3.87
CA THR A 46 19.34 11.44 3.55
C THR A 46 19.04 9.94 3.56
N PRO A 47 19.46 9.17 2.53
CA PRO A 47 19.26 7.73 2.54
C PRO A 47 19.99 7.12 3.74
N ASP A 48 19.32 6.23 4.47
CA ASP A 48 19.92 5.46 5.55
C ASP A 48 21.20 4.76 5.05
N PRO A 49 22.29 4.76 5.85
CA PRO A 49 23.50 4.05 5.48
C PRO A 49 23.19 2.55 5.31
N ALA A 50 23.81 1.94 4.30
CA ALA A 50 23.64 0.51 4.04
C ALA A 50 24.14 -0.32 5.24
N PRO A 51 23.39 -1.34 5.70
CA PRO A 51 23.81 -2.15 6.83
C PRO A 51 25.01 -3.03 6.49
N ALA A 52 25.91 -3.25 7.46
CA ALA A 52 27.10 -4.08 7.29
C ALA A 52 26.80 -5.60 7.23
N GLY A 53 25.68 -6.02 7.81
CA GLY A 53 25.19 -7.40 7.85
C GLY A 53 23.69 -7.42 8.18
N PHE A 54 23.15 -8.60 8.49
CA PHE A 54 21.76 -8.67 8.95
C PHE A 54 21.63 -7.91 10.27
N THR A 55 20.69 -6.97 10.30
CA THR A 55 20.32 -6.24 11.52
C THR A 55 18.81 -6.22 11.63
N SER A 56 18.32 -6.42 12.85
CA SER A 56 16.91 -6.32 13.17
C SER A 56 16.71 -5.59 14.48
N SER A 57 15.63 -4.83 14.57
CA SER A 57 15.18 -4.22 15.82
C SER A 57 13.68 -4.11 15.82
N SER A 58 13.07 -4.17 17.01
CA SER A 58 11.64 -4.00 17.18
C SER A 58 11.34 -3.01 18.28
N ARG A 59 10.33 -2.17 18.10
CA ARG A 59 9.84 -1.26 19.13
C ARG A 59 8.33 -1.08 19.06
N ARG A 60 7.75 -0.52 20.12
CA ARG A 60 6.37 0.00 20.07
C ARG A 60 6.29 1.11 19.02
N LEU A 61 5.10 1.27 18.45
CA LEU A 61 4.77 2.42 17.61
C LEU A 61 4.95 3.71 18.42
N THR A 62 5.54 4.74 17.81
CA THR A 62 5.54 6.08 18.40
C THR A 62 4.15 6.70 18.31
N ASP A 63 3.90 7.79 19.04
CA ASP A 63 2.61 8.50 18.93
C ASP A 63 2.38 9.03 17.51
N ALA A 64 3.43 9.48 16.82
CA ALA A 64 3.35 9.91 15.43
C ALA A 64 2.98 8.76 14.47
N GLU A 65 3.54 7.56 14.66
CA GLU A 65 3.19 6.40 13.86
C GLU A 65 1.77 5.90 14.17
N GLN A 66 1.37 5.89 15.44
CA GLN A 66 -0.01 5.59 15.82
C GLN A 66 -0.99 6.58 15.19
N ALA A 67 -0.66 7.88 15.18
CA ALA A 67 -1.49 8.90 14.54
C ALA A 67 -1.58 8.68 13.02
N ALA A 68 -0.47 8.35 12.36
CA ALA A 68 -0.44 8.06 10.92
C ALA A 68 -1.24 6.80 10.53
N MET A 69 -1.37 5.82 11.43
CA MET A 69 -2.16 4.61 11.17
C MET A 69 -3.66 4.81 11.38
N ARG A 70 -4.07 5.70 12.29
CA ARG A 70 -5.49 5.90 12.65
C ARG A 70 -6.29 6.47 11.48
N GLY A 71 -7.36 5.75 11.10
CA GLY A 71 -8.19 6.07 9.94
C GLY A 71 -7.57 5.65 8.60
N VAL A 72 -6.40 5.01 8.62
CA VAL A 72 -5.65 4.60 7.42
C VAL A 72 -5.51 3.08 7.38
N THR A 73 -4.58 2.53 8.17
CA THR A 73 -4.37 1.08 8.31
C THR A 73 -4.96 0.50 9.59
N TRP A 74 -5.45 1.36 10.49
CA TRP A 74 -6.10 0.98 11.74
C TRP A 74 -7.29 1.90 12.04
N HIS A 75 -8.38 1.34 12.56
CA HIS A 75 -9.56 2.09 12.99
C HIS A 75 -10.26 1.38 14.16
N PRO A 76 -11.19 2.05 14.89
CA PRO A 76 -12.05 1.38 15.85
C PRO A 76 -12.79 0.21 15.20
N GLY A 77 -12.76 -0.97 15.85
CA GLY A 77 -13.29 -2.23 15.30
C GLY A 77 -12.23 -3.18 14.75
N CYS A 78 -11.00 -2.72 14.54
CA CYS A 78 -9.88 -3.60 14.23
C CYS A 78 -9.65 -4.63 15.33
N PRO A 79 -9.31 -5.88 14.97
CA PRO A 79 -9.23 -6.97 15.93
C PRO A 79 -7.99 -6.90 16.85
N VAL A 80 -7.04 -6.01 16.55
CA VAL A 80 -5.81 -5.83 17.31
C VAL A 80 -5.63 -4.36 17.70
N PRO A 81 -5.39 -4.04 18.99
CA PRO A 81 -5.11 -2.68 19.41
C PRO A 81 -3.69 -2.25 18.99
N LEU A 82 -3.50 -0.96 18.70
CA LEU A 82 -2.17 -0.40 18.35
C LEU A 82 -1.08 -0.73 19.39
N THR A 83 -1.44 -0.88 20.67
CA THR A 83 -0.51 -1.23 21.76
C THR A 83 0.14 -2.61 21.60
N ASP A 84 -0.49 -3.49 20.82
CA ASP A 84 0.00 -4.85 20.53
C ASP A 84 0.77 -4.94 19.22
N LEU A 85 0.81 -3.86 18.43
CA LEU A 85 1.63 -3.79 17.22
C LEU A 85 3.06 -3.32 17.53
N ARG A 86 3.99 -3.76 16.69
CA ARG A 86 5.42 -3.42 16.75
C ARG A 86 5.89 -3.03 15.36
N VAL A 87 6.70 -1.97 15.31
CA VAL A 87 7.51 -1.67 14.14
C VAL A 87 8.75 -2.55 14.23
N VAL A 88 8.96 -3.39 13.22
CA VAL A 88 10.15 -4.23 13.07
C VAL A 88 10.97 -3.67 11.91
N ARG A 89 12.17 -3.18 12.21
CA ARG A 89 13.14 -2.70 11.22
C ARG A 89 14.06 -3.87 10.84
N LEU A 90 14.19 -4.16 9.55
CA LEU A 90 14.88 -5.34 9.02
C LEU A 90 15.84 -4.97 7.89
N ALA A 91 17.07 -5.46 7.95
CA ALA A 91 17.99 -5.41 6.83
C ALA A 91 17.56 -6.43 5.74
N PHE A 92 17.65 -6.04 4.46
CA PHE A 92 17.34 -6.92 3.32
C PHE A 92 18.25 -6.61 2.11
N HIS A 93 18.30 -7.51 1.14
CA HIS A 93 18.93 -7.29 -0.16
C HIS A 93 17.87 -6.83 -1.18
N ASP A 94 18.10 -5.73 -1.89
CA ASP A 94 17.23 -5.35 -3.00
C ASP A 94 17.50 -6.17 -4.28
N PHE A 95 16.67 -6.02 -5.30
CA PHE A 95 16.83 -6.72 -6.58
C PHE A 95 18.15 -6.41 -7.32
N ALA A 96 18.86 -5.35 -6.94
CA ALA A 96 20.21 -5.05 -7.43
C ALA A 96 21.32 -5.60 -6.51
N GLY A 97 20.96 -6.42 -5.52
CA GLY A 97 21.85 -7.00 -4.51
C GLY A 97 22.29 -6.00 -3.42
N ARG A 98 21.80 -4.76 -3.45
CA ARG A 98 22.24 -3.73 -2.50
C ARG A 98 21.60 -3.97 -1.15
N ARG A 99 22.38 -3.72 -0.09
CA ARG A 99 21.93 -3.84 1.28
C ARG A 99 21.06 -2.64 1.65
N ARG A 100 19.83 -2.92 2.08
CA ARG A 100 18.81 -1.93 2.44
C ARG A 100 18.27 -2.22 3.83
N THR A 101 17.46 -1.30 4.32
CA THR A 101 16.65 -1.52 5.50
C THR A 101 15.20 -1.11 5.22
N GLY A 102 14.26 -1.90 5.71
CA GLY A 102 12.83 -1.67 5.62
C GLY A 102 12.16 -1.78 6.97
N ARG A 103 10.85 -1.53 6.98
CA ARG A 103 10.01 -1.67 8.17
C ARG A 103 8.74 -2.45 7.85
N LEU A 104 8.39 -3.35 8.76
CA LEU A 104 7.09 -4.00 8.83
C LEU A 104 6.39 -3.59 10.13
N VAL A 105 5.07 -3.55 10.12
CA VAL A 105 4.25 -3.46 11.34
C VAL A 105 3.60 -4.81 11.54
N VAL A 106 3.87 -5.46 12.67
CA VAL A 106 3.40 -6.81 12.99
C VAL A 106 2.89 -6.87 14.42
N HIS A 107 2.14 -7.90 14.77
CA HIS A 107 1.74 -8.15 16.15
C HIS A 107 2.97 -8.52 16.99
N ARG A 108 2.96 -8.16 18.28
CA ARG A 108 4.11 -8.36 19.19
C ARG A 108 4.55 -9.81 19.36
N ASP A 109 3.67 -10.78 19.11
CA ASP A 109 3.97 -12.22 19.24
C ASP A 109 4.70 -12.79 18.02
N THR A 110 4.56 -12.19 16.84
CA THR A 110 5.22 -12.64 15.61
C THR A 110 6.58 -11.98 15.38
N VAL A 111 7.03 -11.09 16.26
CA VAL A 111 8.31 -10.36 16.08
C VAL A 111 9.51 -11.31 15.96
N ALA A 112 9.56 -12.37 16.79
CA ALA A 112 10.66 -13.33 16.79
C ALA A 112 10.68 -14.14 15.48
N ASP A 113 9.53 -14.68 15.09
CA ASP A 113 9.30 -15.39 13.84
C ASP A 113 9.75 -14.56 12.62
N VAL A 114 9.27 -13.31 12.53
CA VAL A 114 9.59 -12.41 11.44
C VAL A 114 11.08 -12.09 11.40
N ARG A 115 11.72 -11.86 12.55
CA ARG A 115 13.18 -11.72 12.59
C ARG A 115 13.87 -12.97 12.04
N GLN A 116 13.47 -14.15 12.50
CA GLN A 116 14.10 -15.43 12.12
C GLN A 116 13.99 -15.70 10.63
N VAL A 117 12.83 -15.45 10.02
CA VAL A 117 12.63 -15.60 8.58
C VAL A 117 13.52 -14.61 7.82
N PHE A 118 13.47 -13.33 8.16
CA PHE A 118 14.23 -12.33 7.41
C PHE A 118 15.75 -12.46 7.58
N GLU A 119 16.22 -13.05 8.68
CA GLU A 119 17.61 -13.45 8.85
C GLU A 119 18.02 -14.54 7.83
N GLN A 120 17.15 -15.53 7.61
CA GLN A 120 17.35 -16.57 6.61
C GLN A 120 17.29 -16.00 5.18
N LEU A 121 16.30 -15.16 4.87
CA LEU A 121 16.20 -14.50 3.55
C LEU A 121 17.43 -13.64 3.27
N TRP A 122 17.95 -12.94 4.27
CA TRP A 122 19.21 -12.21 4.16
C TRP A 122 20.38 -13.14 3.82
N ALA A 123 20.54 -14.25 4.57
CA ALA A 123 21.62 -15.21 4.33
C ALA A 123 21.55 -15.86 2.94
N LEU A 124 20.33 -16.07 2.41
CA LEU A 124 20.08 -16.55 1.05
C LEU A 124 20.33 -15.50 -0.03
N GLY A 125 20.47 -14.22 0.33
CA GLY A 125 20.52 -13.13 -0.64
C GLY A 125 19.20 -12.96 -1.41
N PHE A 126 18.07 -13.39 -0.83
CA PHE A 126 16.77 -13.30 -1.49
C PHE A 126 16.40 -11.82 -1.72
N PRO A 127 16.09 -11.42 -2.96
CA PRO A 127 15.82 -10.03 -3.26
C PRO A 127 14.41 -9.63 -2.80
N ILE A 128 14.32 -8.50 -2.11
CA ILE A 128 13.06 -7.83 -1.74
C ILE A 128 13.05 -6.46 -2.39
N ARG A 129 12.00 -6.10 -3.14
CA ARG A 129 12.00 -4.82 -3.87
C ARG A 129 11.89 -3.63 -2.94
N ARG A 130 10.99 -3.74 -1.97
CA ARG A 130 10.69 -2.69 -1.00
C ARG A 130 10.04 -3.30 0.23
N MET A 131 10.20 -2.62 1.36
CA MET A 131 9.55 -3.00 2.62
C MET A 131 9.23 -1.74 3.40
N ARG A 132 7.98 -1.27 3.25
CA ARG A 132 7.43 -0.11 3.94
C ARG A 132 6.07 -0.48 4.56
N PRO A 133 5.74 0.10 5.73
CA PRO A 133 4.39 -0.01 6.28
C PRO A 133 3.33 0.54 5.31
N ILE A 134 2.13 -0.03 5.34
CA ILE A 134 1.06 0.27 4.37
C ILE A 134 0.53 1.71 4.47
N GLU A 135 0.68 2.38 5.62
CA GLU A 135 0.31 3.79 5.74
C GLU A 135 1.10 4.72 4.81
N ALA A 136 2.27 4.29 4.32
CA ALA A 136 3.01 5.00 3.26
C ALA A 136 2.28 5.03 1.91
N TYR A 137 1.24 4.22 1.77
CA TYR A 137 0.35 4.10 0.61
C TYR A 137 -1.10 4.50 0.95
N GLY A 138 -1.32 5.13 2.11
CA GLY A 138 -2.65 5.55 2.52
C GLY A 138 -3.62 4.40 2.83
N GLY A 139 -3.12 3.21 3.19
CA GLY A 139 -3.99 2.05 3.44
C GLY A 139 -4.34 1.24 2.20
N ASP A 140 -3.92 1.71 1.01
CA ASP A 140 -4.28 1.12 -0.27
C ASP A 140 -3.34 -0.03 -0.66
N ASP A 141 -3.86 -1.26 -0.60
CA ASP A 141 -3.13 -2.44 -1.01
C ASP A 141 -2.82 -2.43 -2.51
N PHE A 142 -3.72 -1.94 -3.36
CA PHE A 142 -3.47 -1.88 -4.80
C PHE A 142 -2.25 -1.01 -5.08
N ALA A 143 -2.19 0.19 -4.49
CA ALA A 143 -1.02 1.06 -4.61
C ALA A 143 0.25 0.45 -4.00
N SER A 144 0.13 -0.34 -2.93
CA SER A 144 1.26 -1.05 -2.31
C SER A 144 1.80 -2.16 -3.21
N ILE A 145 0.92 -2.94 -3.83
CA ILE A 145 1.23 -4.03 -4.77
C ILE A 145 1.86 -3.48 -6.06
N GLU A 146 1.33 -2.39 -6.63
CA GLU A 146 1.93 -1.72 -7.79
C GLU A 146 3.36 -1.21 -7.51
N ALA A 147 3.66 -0.94 -6.24
CA ALA A 147 5.01 -0.58 -5.80
C ALA A 147 5.89 -1.78 -5.41
N ASP A 148 5.35 -3.00 -5.55
CA ASP A 148 5.95 -4.28 -5.18
C ASP A 148 6.47 -4.30 -3.74
N ASN A 149 5.62 -3.84 -2.83
CA ASN A 149 5.98 -3.64 -1.45
C ASN A 149 5.75 -4.92 -0.63
N THR A 150 6.82 -5.49 -0.07
CA THR A 150 6.68 -6.50 0.98
C THR A 150 6.08 -5.84 2.22
N SER A 151 4.94 -6.37 2.67
CA SER A 151 4.08 -5.68 3.64
C SER A 151 3.50 -6.63 4.69
N ALA A 152 2.87 -6.08 5.73
CA ALA A 152 2.32 -6.85 6.84
C ALA A 152 0.99 -6.24 7.32
N PHE A 153 0.95 -5.54 8.46
CA PHE A 153 -0.32 -5.06 9.01
C PHE A 153 -1.08 -4.08 8.10
N ASN A 154 -2.33 -4.45 7.77
CA ASN A 154 -3.37 -3.57 7.23
C ASN A 154 -4.73 -4.09 7.71
N CYS A 155 -5.44 -3.29 8.52
CA CYS A 155 -6.73 -3.68 9.07
C CYS A 155 -7.86 -3.48 8.06
N ARG A 156 -8.22 -4.57 7.41
CA ARG A 156 -9.31 -4.63 6.44
C ARG A 156 -9.95 -6.01 6.41
N ALA A 157 -11.15 -6.09 5.83
CA ALA A 157 -11.77 -7.37 5.56
C ALA A 157 -10.93 -8.22 4.58
N LYS A 158 -11.12 -9.55 4.65
CA LYS A 158 -10.58 -10.49 3.66
C LYS A 158 -11.19 -10.15 2.29
N THR A 159 -10.41 -10.31 1.22
CA THR A 159 -10.87 -10.04 -0.14
C THR A 159 -12.15 -10.81 -0.44
N GLY A 160 -13.20 -10.11 -0.90
CA GLY A 160 -14.51 -10.72 -1.18
C GLY A 160 -15.39 -11.00 0.04
N SER A 161 -14.98 -10.62 1.25
CA SER A 161 -15.78 -10.74 2.48
C SER A 161 -16.01 -9.38 3.13
N SER A 162 -17.16 -9.21 3.79
CA SER A 162 -17.44 -8.10 4.70
C SER A 162 -17.57 -8.55 6.16
N ALA A 163 -17.50 -9.87 6.41
CA ALA A 163 -17.74 -10.46 7.73
C ALA A 163 -16.46 -11.01 8.38
N THR A 164 -15.40 -11.24 7.60
CA THR A 164 -14.16 -11.86 8.06
C THR A 164 -12.98 -10.93 7.85
N TRP A 165 -12.16 -10.77 8.88
CA TRP A 165 -10.93 -10.00 8.81
C TRP A 165 -9.87 -10.73 7.98
N SER A 166 -9.08 -9.97 7.22
CA SER A 166 -7.83 -10.47 6.63
C SER A 166 -6.85 -10.85 7.74
N HIS A 167 -5.97 -11.83 7.49
CA HIS A 167 -4.88 -12.17 8.43
C HIS A 167 -3.94 -10.97 8.68
N HIS A 168 -3.82 -10.08 7.69
CA HIS A 168 -3.10 -8.80 7.83
C HIS A 168 -3.69 -7.89 8.91
N ALA A 169 -5.01 -7.95 9.14
CA ALA A 169 -5.68 -7.16 10.18
C ALA A 169 -5.28 -7.59 11.60
N TYR A 170 -4.72 -8.78 11.75
CA TYR A 170 -4.19 -9.27 13.02
C TYR A 170 -2.69 -8.99 13.20
N GLY A 171 -2.00 -8.46 12.18
CA GLY A 171 -0.55 -8.27 12.21
C GLY A 171 0.23 -9.60 12.20
N ARG A 172 -0.38 -10.68 11.71
CA ARG A 172 0.18 -12.05 11.68
C ARG A 172 0.28 -12.60 10.26
N ALA A 173 0.41 -11.72 9.29
CA ALA A 173 0.62 -12.07 7.89
C ALA A 173 1.67 -11.16 7.26
N ILE A 174 2.35 -11.67 6.23
CA ILE A 174 3.30 -10.96 5.40
C ILE A 174 3.05 -11.31 3.94
N ASP A 175 2.97 -10.29 3.10
CA ASP A 175 3.02 -10.43 1.64
C ASP A 175 4.44 -10.13 1.17
N VAL A 176 5.04 -11.02 0.36
CA VAL A 176 6.42 -10.91 -0.12
C VAL A 176 6.47 -10.70 -1.64
N ASN A 177 7.04 -9.57 -2.06
CA ASN A 177 7.16 -9.14 -3.48
C ASN A 177 5.89 -9.45 -4.30
N PRO A 178 4.78 -8.73 -4.04
CA PRO A 178 3.48 -8.99 -4.67
C PRO A 178 3.48 -9.08 -6.20
N LEU A 179 4.35 -8.34 -6.90
CA LEU A 179 4.39 -8.42 -8.36
C LEU A 179 4.97 -9.76 -8.84
N GLU A 180 6.06 -10.22 -8.21
CA GLU A 180 6.66 -11.53 -8.47
C GLU A 180 5.79 -12.72 -7.99
N ASN A 181 4.96 -12.48 -6.97
CA ASN A 181 4.17 -13.50 -6.28
C ASN A 181 2.69 -13.10 -6.19
N PRO A 182 1.97 -13.07 -7.33
CA PRO A 182 0.63 -12.51 -7.34
C PRO A 182 -0.39 -13.36 -6.58
N TYR A 183 -1.43 -12.67 -6.10
CA TYR A 183 -2.75 -13.24 -5.91
C TYR A 183 -3.36 -13.59 -7.29
N VAL A 184 -3.78 -14.85 -7.44
CA VAL A 184 -4.29 -15.43 -8.68
C VAL A 184 -5.68 -16.02 -8.44
N LEU A 185 -6.68 -15.50 -9.12
CA LEU A 185 -8.05 -16.00 -9.08
C LEU A 185 -8.43 -16.47 -10.49
N HIS A 186 -8.86 -17.73 -10.62
CA HIS A 186 -9.22 -18.34 -11.91
C HIS A 186 -8.12 -18.17 -12.98
N GLY A 187 -6.85 -18.32 -12.57
CA GLY A 187 -5.68 -18.18 -13.45
C GLY A 187 -5.36 -16.75 -13.89
N ARG A 188 -5.97 -15.74 -13.27
CA ARG A 188 -5.77 -14.32 -13.61
C ARG A 188 -5.37 -13.51 -12.39
N THR A 189 -4.66 -12.42 -12.63
CA THR A 189 -4.31 -11.41 -11.63
C THR A 189 -4.81 -10.04 -12.09
N THR A 190 -5.07 -9.13 -11.15
CA THR A 190 -5.54 -7.77 -11.41
C THR A 190 -4.41 -6.76 -11.62
N HIS A 191 -3.16 -7.19 -11.44
CA HIS A 191 -1.98 -6.34 -11.57
C HIS A 191 -1.23 -6.68 -12.85
N ASP A 192 -1.19 -5.76 -13.81
CA ASP A 192 -0.55 -6.00 -15.12
C ASP A 192 0.94 -6.35 -14.97
N GLY A 193 1.63 -5.75 -13.99
CA GLY A 193 3.02 -6.05 -13.65
C GLY A 193 3.24 -7.50 -13.20
N SER A 194 2.20 -8.17 -12.73
CA SER A 194 2.24 -9.57 -12.29
C SER A 194 1.99 -10.59 -13.39
N VAL A 195 1.43 -10.19 -14.54
CA VAL A 195 1.10 -11.10 -15.64
C VAL A 195 2.29 -11.97 -16.09
N PRO A 196 3.52 -11.44 -16.22
CA PRO A 196 4.68 -12.26 -16.57
C PRO A 196 5.02 -13.34 -15.53
N TYR A 197 4.52 -13.24 -14.31
CA TYR A 197 4.80 -14.16 -13.19
C TYR A 197 3.69 -15.21 -12.96
N LEU A 198 2.64 -15.20 -13.80
CA LEU A 198 1.66 -16.29 -13.87
C LEU A 198 2.30 -17.58 -14.41
N ASP A 199 3.24 -17.46 -15.36
CA ASP A 199 4.09 -18.57 -15.74
C ASP A 199 5.24 -18.71 -14.72
N ARG A 200 5.18 -19.77 -13.92
CA ARG A 200 6.14 -20.07 -12.86
C ARG A 200 7.16 -21.15 -13.25
N SER A 201 7.16 -21.61 -14.51
CA SER A 201 8.02 -22.68 -15.02
C SER A 201 9.52 -22.34 -15.00
N ALA A 202 9.86 -21.07 -15.25
CA ALA A 202 11.23 -20.59 -15.20
C ALA A 202 11.58 -20.05 -13.82
N ALA A 203 12.77 -20.39 -13.31
CA ALA A 203 13.34 -19.76 -12.12
C ALA A 203 13.60 -18.27 -12.38
N ARG A 204 13.06 -17.40 -11.51
CA ARG A 204 13.20 -15.94 -11.59
C ARG A 204 13.48 -15.39 -10.19
N PRO A 205 14.36 -14.38 -10.04
CA PRO A 205 14.62 -13.75 -8.75
C PRO A 205 13.32 -13.24 -8.11
N GLY A 206 13.18 -13.42 -6.80
CA GLY A 206 12.02 -12.94 -6.03
C GLY A 206 10.76 -13.81 -6.13
N VAL A 207 10.73 -14.82 -7.01
CA VAL A 207 9.58 -15.72 -7.20
C VAL A 207 9.64 -16.90 -6.24
N LEU A 208 8.58 -17.11 -5.46
CA LEU A 208 8.41 -18.16 -4.45
C LEU A 208 7.83 -19.46 -5.03
N ARG A 209 8.46 -20.61 -4.79
CA ARG A 209 7.92 -21.91 -5.19
C ARG A 209 7.89 -22.87 -4.01
N GLU A 210 6.99 -23.84 -4.08
CA GLU A 210 6.98 -24.95 -3.14
C GLU A 210 8.35 -25.64 -3.13
N GLY A 211 8.90 -25.88 -1.94
CA GLY A 211 10.25 -26.44 -1.77
C GLY A 211 11.40 -25.43 -1.88
N ASP A 212 11.16 -24.17 -2.26
CA ASP A 212 12.21 -23.15 -2.25
C ASP A 212 12.61 -22.80 -0.80
N PRO A 213 13.89 -22.45 -0.54
CA PRO A 213 14.37 -22.12 0.81
C PRO A 213 13.59 -21.00 1.52
N VAL A 214 12.97 -20.08 0.77
CA VAL A 214 12.14 -19.01 1.36
C VAL A 214 10.85 -19.55 1.94
N VAL A 215 10.15 -20.41 1.20
CA VAL A 215 8.92 -21.06 1.70
C VAL A 215 9.26 -21.95 2.90
N ALA A 216 10.37 -22.71 2.81
CA ALA A 216 10.86 -23.52 3.92
C ALA A 216 11.20 -22.70 5.18
N ALA A 217 11.69 -21.47 5.02
CA ALA A 217 11.97 -20.59 6.17
C ALA A 217 10.69 -20.20 6.92
N PHE A 218 9.59 -19.96 6.20
CA PHE A 218 8.28 -19.72 6.81
C PHE A 218 7.66 -21.01 7.39
N ASP A 219 7.82 -22.15 6.72
CA ASP A 219 7.37 -23.44 7.26
C ASP A 219 8.07 -23.78 8.58
N ALA A 220 9.36 -23.47 8.70
CA ALA A 220 10.16 -23.74 9.89
C ALA A 220 9.70 -22.97 11.14
N ILE A 221 8.98 -21.86 10.96
CA ILE A 221 8.33 -21.10 12.05
C ILE A 221 6.83 -21.43 12.18
N GLY A 222 6.33 -22.42 11.43
CA GLY A 222 4.95 -22.89 11.47
C GLY A 222 3.95 -21.97 10.75
N TRP A 223 4.40 -21.09 9.85
CA TRP A 223 3.50 -20.25 9.08
C TRP A 223 2.98 -20.97 7.83
N TYR A 224 1.73 -20.71 7.50
CA TYR A 224 1.07 -21.21 6.29
C TYR A 224 1.40 -20.33 5.09
N TRP A 225 1.47 -20.94 3.91
CA TRP A 225 1.70 -20.24 2.64
C TRP A 225 0.47 -20.30 1.74
N GLY A 226 0.02 -19.14 1.26
CA GLY A 226 -1.14 -19.02 0.38
C GLY A 226 -0.92 -19.58 -1.03
N GLY A 227 0.34 -19.81 -1.42
CA GLY A 227 0.68 -20.51 -2.66
C GLY A 227 0.24 -21.98 -2.70
N ARG A 228 -0.21 -22.54 -1.56
CA ARG A 228 -0.76 -23.90 -1.44
C ARG A 228 -2.28 -23.97 -1.52
N TRP A 229 -2.96 -22.83 -1.60
CA TRP A 229 -4.41 -22.79 -1.76
C TRP A 229 -4.81 -23.26 -3.17
N HIS A 230 -6.09 -23.64 -3.34
CA HIS A 230 -6.59 -24.17 -4.61
C HIS A 230 -7.05 -23.06 -5.57
N ASP A 231 -7.99 -22.22 -5.15
CA ASP A 231 -8.50 -21.07 -5.90
C ASP A 231 -9.27 -20.16 -4.93
N PRO A 232 -8.85 -18.89 -4.71
CA PRO A 232 -7.65 -18.27 -5.26
C PRO A 232 -6.34 -18.91 -4.75
N VAL A 233 -5.27 -18.73 -5.50
CA VAL A 233 -3.88 -19.01 -5.06
C VAL A 233 -3.23 -17.68 -4.71
N ASP A 234 -2.69 -17.55 -3.50
CA ASP A 234 -2.09 -16.29 -3.03
C ASP A 234 -0.58 -16.44 -2.78
N HIS A 235 0.22 -16.32 -3.84
CA HIS A 235 1.65 -16.66 -3.78
C HIS A 235 2.47 -15.77 -2.85
N GLN A 236 2.06 -14.52 -2.66
CA GLN A 236 2.72 -13.55 -1.79
C GLN A 236 2.51 -13.85 -0.31
N HIS A 237 1.40 -14.49 0.03
CA HIS A 237 0.84 -14.47 1.38
C HIS A 237 1.43 -15.57 2.26
N PHE A 238 1.97 -15.17 3.40
CA PHE A 238 2.32 -16.06 4.52
C PHE A 238 1.61 -15.61 5.78
N SER A 239 1.13 -16.54 6.61
CA SER A 239 0.50 -16.18 7.87
C SER A 239 0.59 -17.25 8.96
N ALA A 240 0.60 -16.82 10.22
CA ALA A 240 0.63 -17.70 11.39
C ALA A 240 -0.73 -18.38 11.67
N MET A 241 -1.74 -18.18 10.82
CA MET A 241 -3.10 -18.65 11.02
C MET A 241 -3.53 -19.45 9.79
N PRO A 242 -4.24 -20.58 9.98
CA PRO A 242 -4.83 -21.31 8.87
C PRO A 242 -5.95 -20.47 8.23
N ASP A 243 -6.20 -20.71 6.95
CA ASP A 243 -7.14 -19.96 6.13
C ASP A 243 -8.55 -20.56 6.10
#